data_AF-A0A7C6LRS3-F1
#
_entry.id   AF-A0A7C6LRS3-F1
#
_cell.length_a   1.000
_cell.length_b   1.000
_cell.length_c   1.000
_cell.angle_alpha   90.00
_cell.angle_beta   90.00
_cell.angle_gamma   90.00
#
_symmetry.space_group_name_H-M   'P 1'
#
loop_
_entity.id
_entity.type
_entity.pdbx_description
1 polymer ?
#
loop_
_entity_poly.entity_id
_entity_poly.type
_entity_poly.pdbx_seq_one_letter_code
_entity_poly.pdbx_strand_id
1 'polypeptide(L)'
;MNLSIDILRDKIHACWIGKNIGGTMGTPYEGKRELLDIQGFSTQPGESLPNDDLDLQLVWLRAVDQLGPKAITASILAEYWLSYVMPHWNEYGVGKANLRAGFFPPLSGELNNEEWKHSNGAWIRT
;
A
#
# COMPACT_ATOMS: atom_id res chain seq x y z
N MET A 1 11.80 22.48 -11.42
CA MET A 1 12.18 21.50 -12.45
C MET A 1 10.98 21.34 -13.38
N ASN A 2 11.11 21.66 -14.67
CA ASN A 2 10.04 21.45 -15.65
C ASN A 2 10.29 20.14 -16.39
N LEU A 3 9.41 19.15 -16.22
CA LEU A 3 9.47 17.87 -16.93
C LEU A 3 8.57 17.95 -18.17
N SER A 4 9.00 17.35 -19.29
CA SER A 4 8.08 17.10 -20.39
C SER A 4 7.03 16.06 -19.98
N ILE A 5 5.88 16.04 -20.66
CA ILE A 5 4.82 15.08 -20.36
C ILE A 5 5.29 13.63 -20.54
N ASP A 6 6.15 13.37 -21.53
CA ASP A 6 6.67 12.02 -21.78
C ASP A 6 7.64 11.58 -20.68
N ILE A 7 8.53 12.47 -20.23
CA ILE A 7 9.43 12.19 -19.11
C ILE A 7 8.63 11.99 -17.82
N LEU A 8 7.57 12.78 -17.60
CA LEU A 8 6.71 12.61 -16.43
C LEU A 8 6.00 11.27 -16.45
N ARG A 9 5.41 10.88 -17.59
CA ARG A 9 4.72 9.59 -17.75
C ARG A 9 5.67 8.42 -17.55
N ASP A 10 6.86 8.48 -18.14
CA ASP A 10 7.89 7.46 -17.98
C ASP A 10 8.29 7.29 -16.51
N LYS A 11 8.51 8.39 -15.78
CA LYS A 11 8.84 8.35 -14.35
C LYS A 11 7.71 7.77 -13.49
N ILE A 12 6.46 8.15 -13.74
CA ILE A 12 5.30 7.60 -13.00
C ILE A 12 5.19 6.09 -13.27
N HIS A 13 5.34 5.67 -14.53
CA HIS A 13 5.31 4.25 -14.89
C HIS A 13 6.47 3.48 -14.25
N ALA A 14 7.69 4.02 -14.28
CA ALA A 14 8.84 3.43 -13.63
C ALA A 14 8.67 3.30 -12.10
N CYS A 15 8.04 4.28 -11.44
CA CYS A 15 7.69 4.16 -10.02
C CYS A 15 6.74 2.99 -9.75
N TRP A 16 5.69 2.84 -10.58
CA TRP A 16 4.73 1.76 -10.45
C TRP A 16 5.39 0.38 -10.63
N ILE A 17 6.16 0.22 -11.71
CA ILE A 17 6.88 -1.02 -12.00
C ILE A 17 7.93 -1.30 -10.93
N GLY A 18 8.66 -0.28 -10.45
CA GLY A 18 9.65 -0.42 -9.39
C GLY A 18 9.06 -0.96 -8.08
N LYS A 19 7.86 -0.50 -7.69
CA LYS A 19 7.17 -1.06 -6.52
C LYS A 19 6.78 -2.54 -6.73
N ASN A 20 6.25 -2.89 -7.91
CA ASN A 20 5.91 -4.28 -8.21
C ASN A 20 7.15 -5.20 -8.22
N ILE A 21 8.27 -4.72 -8.79
CA ILE A 21 9.56 -5.42 -8.76
C ILE A 21 10.01 -5.62 -7.31
N GLY A 22 10.01 -4.55 -6.50
CA GLY A 22 10.43 -4.60 -5.10
C GLY A 22 9.61 -5.60 -4.27
N GLY A 23 8.29 -5.57 -4.40
CA GLY A 23 7.41 -6.54 -3.75
C GLY A 23 7.71 -7.97 -4.22
N THR A 24 7.69 -8.22 -5.53
CA THR A 24 7.89 -9.57 -6.09
C THR A 24 9.25 -10.16 -5.73
N MET A 25 10.33 -9.36 -5.75
CA MET A 25 11.66 -9.83 -5.35
C MET A 25 11.80 -9.99 -3.83
N GLY A 26 11.14 -9.14 -3.04
CA GLY A 26 11.29 -9.08 -1.59
C GLY A 26 10.46 -10.11 -0.82
N THR A 27 9.21 -10.36 -1.25
CA THR A 27 8.25 -11.24 -0.55
C THR A 27 8.82 -12.61 -0.14
N PRO A 28 9.59 -13.35 -0.98
CA PRO A 28 10.14 -14.65 -0.59
C PRO A 28 11.10 -14.62 0.61
N TYR A 29 11.61 -13.44 0.93
CA TYR A 29 12.63 -13.20 1.94
C TYR A 29 12.12 -12.34 3.10
N GLU A 30 10.82 -12.11 3.18
CA GLU A 30 10.21 -11.34 4.26
C GLU A 30 10.54 -11.97 5.63
N GLY A 31 10.89 -11.12 6.60
CA GLY A 31 11.26 -11.54 7.96
C GLY A 31 12.67 -12.10 8.12
N LYS A 32 13.43 -12.29 7.03
CA LYS A 32 14.86 -12.62 7.09
C LYS A 32 15.65 -11.43 7.64
N ARG A 33 16.72 -11.72 8.39
CA ARG A 33 17.54 -10.69 9.08
C ARG A 33 19.00 -10.69 8.63
N GLU A 34 19.38 -11.70 7.86
CA GLU A 34 20.67 -11.83 7.22
C GLU A 34 20.81 -10.93 6.00
N LEU A 35 22.06 -10.63 5.61
CA LEU A 35 22.34 -10.07 4.30
C LEU A 35 22.16 -11.15 3.25
N LEU A 36 21.30 -10.89 2.27
CA LEU A 36 20.97 -11.81 1.20
C LEU A 36 21.68 -11.40 -0.09
N ASP A 37 22.19 -12.39 -0.81
CA ASP A 37 22.73 -12.22 -2.16
C ASP A 37 21.69 -12.64 -3.20
N ILE A 38 20.79 -11.72 -3.56
CA ILE A 38 19.64 -11.98 -4.44
C ILE A 38 20.05 -11.68 -5.88
N GLN A 39 20.12 -12.71 -6.73
CA GLN A 39 20.60 -12.62 -8.11
C GLN A 39 19.48 -12.52 -9.17
N GLY A 40 18.21 -12.50 -8.74
CA GLY A 40 17.06 -12.42 -9.64
C GLY A 40 15.73 -12.70 -8.95
N PHE A 41 14.68 -12.83 -9.76
CA PHE A 41 13.36 -13.23 -9.29
C PHE A 41 13.32 -14.72 -8.94
N SER A 42 12.57 -15.05 -7.89
CA SER A 42 12.26 -16.45 -7.54
C SER A 42 11.05 -17.00 -8.33
N THR A 43 10.32 -16.13 -9.04
CA THR A 43 9.17 -16.47 -9.87
C THR A 43 9.54 -16.61 -11.35
N GLN A 44 8.62 -17.16 -12.15
CA GLN A 44 8.81 -17.18 -13.60
C GLN A 44 8.67 -15.77 -14.19
N PRO A 45 9.27 -15.50 -15.37
CA PRO A 45 9.09 -14.22 -16.05
C PRO A 45 7.61 -13.89 -16.28
N GLY A 46 7.20 -12.69 -15.83
CA GLY A 46 5.81 -12.22 -15.95
C GLY A 46 4.90 -12.60 -14.77
N GLU A 47 5.40 -13.35 -13.80
CA GLU A 47 4.65 -13.71 -12.59
C GLU A 47 5.04 -12.81 -11.42
N SER A 48 4.17 -11.86 -11.08
CA SER A 48 4.29 -11.06 -9.85
C SER A 48 3.72 -11.82 -8.65
N LEU A 49 4.31 -11.61 -7.47
CA LEU A 49 3.75 -12.10 -6.21
C LEU A 49 2.77 -11.07 -5.62
N PRO A 50 1.69 -11.53 -4.96
CA PRO A 50 0.78 -10.64 -4.23
C PRO A 50 1.49 -10.05 -3.02
N ASN A 51 1.28 -8.77 -2.76
CA ASN A 51 1.93 -8.06 -1.65
C ASN A 51 1.16 -6.77 -1.30
N ASP A 52 0.96 -6.50 -0.01
CA ASP A 52 0.15 -5.38 0.44
C ASP A 52 0.73 -4.01 0.07
N ASP A 53 2.05 -3.84 -0.02
CA ASP A 53 2.68 -2.58 -0.45
C ASP A 53 2.06 -2.01 -1.73
N LEU A 54 1.79 -2.85 -2.74
CA LEU A 54 1.18 -2.43 -4.00
C LEU A 54 -0.36 -2.50 -3.95
N ASP A 55 -0.91 -3.55 -3.34
CA ASP A 55 -2.36 -3.76 -3.28
C ASP A 55 -3.06 -2.61 -2.55
N LEU A 56 -2.46 -2.07 -1.50
CA LEU A 56 -3.01 -0.92 -0.78
C LEU A 56 -3.04 0.36 -1.63
N GLN A 57 -2.09 0.53 -2.57
CA GLN A 57 -2.12 1.65 -3.53
C GLN A 57 -3.16 1.44 -4.62
N LEU A 58 -3.42 0.19 -5.03
CA LEU A 58 -4.52 -0.12 -5.94
C LEU A 58 -5.88 0.28 -5.35
N VAL A 59 -6.06 0.14 -4.03
CA VAL A 59 -7.27 0.64 -3.34
C VAL A 59 -7.41 2.16 -3.47
N TRP A 60 -6.32 2.91 -3.33
CA TRP A 60 -6.30 4.35 -3.56
C TRP A 60 -6.62 4.72 -5.01
N LEU A 61 -5.97 4.05 -5.95
CA LEU A 61 -6.21 4.25 -7.37
C LEU A 61 -7.67 3.96 -7.72
N ARG A 62 -8.26 2.91 -7.12
CA ARG A 62 -9.66 2.57 -7.31
C ARG A 62 -10.61 3.66 -6.81
N ALA A 63 -10.31 4.30 -5.67
CA ALA A 63 -11.09 5.43 -5.19
C ALA A 63 -11.01 6.64 -6.15
N VAL A 64 -9.81 6.95 -6.64
CA VAL A 64 -9.58 8.04 -7.61
C VAL A 64 -10.28 7.76 -8.93
N ASP A 65 -10.20 6.53 -9.43
CA ASP A 65 -10.85 6.09 -10.67
C ASP A 65 -12.38 6.26 -10.60
N GLN A 66 -13.00 5.90 -9.47
CA GLN A 66 -14.45 5.95 -9.32
C GLN A 66 -15.00 7.34 -8.98
N LEU A 67 -14.29 8.13 -8.17
CA LEU A 67 -14.80 9.38 -7.60
C LEU A 67 -14.12 10.63 -8.17
N GLY A 68 -13.02 10.45 -8.88
CA GLY A 68 -12.16 11.52 -9.35
C GLY A 68 -11.20 12.02 -8.27
N PRO A 69 -10.02 12.55 -8.67
CA PRO A 69 -8.95 12.90 -7.73
C PRO A 69 -9.31 14.06 -6.78
N LYS A 70 -10.28 14.89 -7.15
CA LYS A 70 -10.73 16.03 -6.31
C LYS A 70 -11.68 15.63 -5.18
N ALA A 71 -12.26 14.43 -5.24
CA ALA A 71 -13.22 13.97 -4.25
C ALA A 71 -12.56 13.20 -3.10
N ILE A 72 -11.28 12.85 -3.21
CA ILE A 72 -10.62 11.97 -2.24
C ILE A 72 -10.44 12.65 -0.89
N THR A 73 -10.96 11.99 0.14
CA THR A 73 -10.81 12.39 1.54
C THR A 73 -10.38 11.18 2.38
N ALA A 74 -9.86 11.41 3.59
CA ALA A 74 -9.51 10.34 4.49
C ALA A 74 -10.72 9.44 4.84
N SER A 75 -11.91 10.02 4.98
CA SER A 75 -13.15 9.27 5.25
C SER A 75 -13.54 8.36 4.09
N ILE A 76 -13.46 8.87 2.84
CA ILE A 76 -13.70 8.04 1.65
C ILE A 76 -12.68 6.90 1.58
N LEU A 77 -11.40 7.20 1.79
CA LEU A 77 -10.36 6.17 1.77
C LEU A 77 -10.55 5.13 2.89
N ALA A 78 -11.13 5.51 4.03
CA ALA A 78 -11.49 4.57 5.09
C ALA A 78 -12.62 3.61 4.70
N GLU A 79 -13.61 4.08 3.94
CA GLU A 79 -14.66 3.20 3.40
C GLU A 79 -14.10 2.21 2.39
N TYR A 80 -13.20 2.68 1.51
CA TYR A 80 -12.49 1.81 0.56
C TYR A 80 -11.58 0.82 1.30
N TRP A 81 -10.92 1.26 2.36
CA TRP A 81 -10.10 0.41 3.21
C TRP A 81 -10.91 -0.75 3.83
N LEU A 82 -12.09 -0.46 4.36
CA LEU A 82 -12.99 -1.50 4.89
C LEU A 82 -13.50 -2.47 3.83
N SER A 83 -13.65 -1.99 2.59
CA SER A 83 -14.26 -2.73 1.49
C SER A 83 -13.28 -3.62 0.71
N TYR A 84 -12.05 -3.15 0.51
CA TYR A 84 -11.09 -3.79 -0.40
C TYR A 84 -9.87 -4.39 0.32
N VAL A 85 -9.46 -3.84 1.47
CA VAL A 85 -8.33 -4.42 2.22
C VAL A 85 -8.87 -5.59 3.01
N MET A 86 -8.72 -6.80 2.49
CA MET A 86 -9.16 -8.03 3.15
C MET A 86 -8.40 -8.36 4.45
N PRO A 87 -7.06 -8.28 4.52
CA PRO A 87 -6.34 -8.69 5.72
C PRO A 87 -6.65 -7.83 6.95
N HIS A 88 -6.38 -8.40 8.12
CA HIS A 88 -6.60 -7.81 9.44
C HIS A 88 -5.32 -7.85 10.28
N TRP A 89 -4.17 -7.66 9.64
CA TRP A 89 -2.87 -7.69 10.31
C TRP A 89 -2.69 -6.46 11.17
N ASN A 90 -2.21 -6.65 12.40
CA ASN A 90 -1.57 -5.61 13.22
C ASN A 90 -2.29 -4.25 13.14
N GLU A 91 -1.63 -3.22 12.61
CA GLU A 91 -2.14 -1.85 12.50
C GLU A 91 -3.39 -1.75 11.62
N TYR A 92 -3.49 -2.56 10.55
CA TYR A 92 -4.65 -2.60 9.67
C TYR A 92 -5.85 -3.19 10.39
N GLY A 93 -5.62 -4.25 11.18
CA GLY A 93 -6.63 -4.93 11.97
C GLY A 93 -7.25 -4.00 12.99
N VAL A 94 -6.42 -3.37 13.82
CA VAL A 94 -6.85 -2.38 14.82
C VAL A 94 -7.56 -1.21 14.15
N GLY A 95 -6.98 -0.67 13.06
CA GLY A 95 -7.58 0.41 12.30
C GLY A 95 -8.98 0.08 11.78
N LYS A 96 -9.16 -1.11 11.19
CA LYS A 96 -10.46 -1.59 10.69
C LYS A 96 -11.47 -1.80 11.82
N ALA A 97 -11.04 -2.29 12.98
CA ALA A 97 -11.91 -2.44 14.14
C ALA A 97 -12.43 -1.08 14.62
N ASN A 98 -11.55 -0.08 14.72
CA ASN A 98 -11.93 1.28 15.08
C ASN A 98 -12.90 1.91 14.08
N LEU A 99 -12.63 1.77 12.78
CA LEU A 99 -13.54 2.25 11.73
C LEU A 99 -14.94 1.63 11.85
N ARG A 100 -15.02 0.32 12.10
CA ARG A 100 -16.31 -0.38 12.30
C ARG A 100 -17.02 0.02 13.59
N ALA A 101 -16.28 0.44 14.60
CA ALA A 101 -16.82 1.02 15.83
C ALA A 101 -17.26 2.49 15.68
N GLY A 102 -17.11 3.08 14.48
CA GLY A 102 -17.51 4.45 14.18
C GLY A 102 -16.44 5.51 14.48
N PHE A 103 -15.22 5.10 14.83
CA PHE A 103 -14.09 6.02 14.96
C PHE A 103 -13.45 6.20 13.59
N PHE A 104 -13.69 7.34 12.95
CA PHE A 104 -13.14 7.69 11.64
C PHE A 104 -11.70 8.23 11.73
N PRO A 105 -10.98 8.36 10.59
CA PRO A 105 -9.66 8.97 10.59
C PRO A 105 -9.68 10.41 11.14
N PRO A 106 -8.58 10.86 11.79
CA PRO A 106 -7.34 10.11 12.03
C PRO A 106 -7.43 9.13 13.22
N LEU A 107 -8.46 9.25 14.05
CA LEU A 107 -8.59 8.48 15.30
C LEU A 107 -8.58 6.97 15.07
N SER A 108 -9.13 6.52 13.94
CA SER A 108 -9.10 5.11 13.55
C SER A 108 -7.71 4.48 13.57
N GLY A 109 -6.66 5.23 13.22
CA GLY A 109 -5.28 4.75 13.21
C GLY A 109 -4.54 4.91 14.54
N GLU A 110 -5.11 5.66 15.49
CA GLU A 110 -4.46 6.01 16.76
C GLU A 110 -5.01 5.23 17.95
N LEU A 111 -6.34 5.11 18.05
CA LEU A 111 -7.02 4.53 19.20
C LEU A 111 -6.65 3.05 19.37
N ASN A 112 -6.16 2.66 20.55
CA ASN A 112 -5.79 1.28 20.88
C ASN A 112 -4.77 0.66 19.90
N ASN A 113 -3.98 1.49 19.21
CA ASN A 113 -3.02 1.06 18.19
C ASN A 113 -1.57 1.37 18.60
N GLU A 114 -1.29 1.51 19.90
CA GLU A 114 -0.01 1.96 20.42
C GLU A 114 1.16 1.06 20.02
N GLU A 115 0.90 -0.24 19.88
CA GLU A 115 1.90 -1.24 19.47
C GLU A 115 2.26 -1.15 17.98
N TRP A 116 1.28 -0.87 17.11
CA TRP A 116 1.45 -1.03 15.65
C TRP A 116 1.38 0.27 14.85
N LYS A 117 0.90 1.39 15.42
CA LYS A 117 0.70 2.65 14.68
C LYS A 117 1.97 3.26 14.08
N HIS A 118 3.15 2.81 14.52
CA HIS A 118 4.45 3.23 14.00
C HIS A 118 5.07 2.20 13.04
N SER A 119 4.30 1.20 12.61
CA SER A 119 4.67 0.23 11.57
C SER A 119 4.75 0.89 10.18
N ASN A 120 5.21 0.13 9.19
CA ASN A 120 5.47 0.59 7.83
C ASN A 120 4.21 0.72 6.96
N GLY A 121 3.07 0.16 7.35
CA GLY A 121 1.88 0.06 6.50
C GLY A 121 1.29 1.37 5.96
N ALA A 122 1.60 2.51 6.58
CA ALA A 122 1.27 3.83 6.04
C ALA A 122 2.27 4.29 4.95
N TRP A 123 3.57 4.08 5.16
CA TRP A 123 4.64 4.58 4.30
C TRP A 123 4.81 3.79 3.01
N ILE A 124 4.64 2.46 3.05
CA ILE A 124 4.81 1.60 1.87
C ILE A 124 3.84 1.95 0.72
N ARG A 125 2.74 2.64 1.04
CA ARG A 125 1.69 3.06 0.10
C ARG A 125 1.68 4.56 -0.25
N THR A 126 2.71 5.32 0.13
CA THR A 126 2.88 6.73 -0.33
C THR A 126 3.60 6.84 -1.65
#